data_AF-A0A2D5PAM2-F1
#
_entry.id   AF-A0A2D5PAM2-F1
#
_cell.length_a   1.000
_cell.length_b   1.000
_cell.length_c   1.000
_cell.angle_alpha   90.00
_cell.angle_beta   90.00
_cell.angle_gamma   90.00
#
_symmetry.space_group_name_H-M   'P 1'
#
loop_
_entity.id
_entity.type
_entity.pdbx_description
1 polymer ?
#
loop_
_entity_poly.entity_id
_entity_poly.type
_entity_poly.pdbx_seq_one_letter_code
_entity_poly.pdbx_strand_id
1 'polypeptide(L)'
;DFLFNGLLPLRRNWELLGPFWHGQYLGRTEFSIVVERVDCLPEGMSCLNPDHFEQVILRFLFDKGPDSPDLIKKIAPVNWQVKQIGNQPWVLFEQRVWVKEGVPDRDITVANFRAYAATAIDDRYFLLLDFRNFGYTPSDISIANMNALKDQVIDSIRWQLSDAAQNRLKEVKDLWPDAKLSQHREPEDWVYPEWRDGDKQKGEPHIVILKRNTPPPEFEI
;
A
#
# COMPACT_ATOMS: atom_id res chain seq x y z
N ASP A 1 -7.78 15.78 -10.73
CA ASP A 1 -6.82 14.82 -11.30
C ASP A 1 -6.39 13.84 -10.23
N PHE A 2 -6.33 12.55 -10.56
CA PHE A 2 -5.86 11.52 -9.63
C PHE A 2 -4.35 11.65 -9.43
N LEU A 3 -3.88 11.62 -8.18
CA LEU A 3 -2.45 11.68 -7.86
C LEU A 3 -1.70 10.44 -8.37
N PHE A 4 -2.42 9.30 -8.38
CA PHE A 4 -1.93 8.00 -8.81
C PHE A 4 -2.87 7.44 -9.87
N ASN A 5 -2.28 7.01 -11.00
CA ASN A 5 -3.02 6.39 -12.10
C ASN A 5 -2.48 4.97 -12.34
N GLY A 6 -3.29 3.98 -11.96
CA GLY A 6 -2.92 2.57 -12.00
C GLY A 6 -3.39 1.85 -13.26
N LEU A 7 -2.50 1.09 -13.90
CA LEU A 7 -2.85 0.05 -14.86
C LEU A 7 -2.83 -1.31 -14.17
N LEU A 8 -3.87 -2.12 -14.32
CA LEU A 8 -4.00 -3.46 -13.71
C LEU A 8 -3.71 -4.55 -14.75
N PRO A 9 -2.46 -5.01 -14.91
CA PRO A 9 -2.11 -6.08 -15.84
C PRO A 9 -2.60 -7.46 -15.41
N LEU A 10 -2.75 -7.72 -14.10
CA LEU A 10 -3.08 -9.05 -13.61
C LEU A 10 -3.87 -9.00 -12.30
N ARG A 11 -4.85 -9.90 -12.19
CA ARG A 11 -5.57 -10.19 -10.94
C ARG A 11 -5.76 -11.69 -10.73
N ARG A 12 -5.62 -12.13 -9.48
CA ARG A 12 -5.90 -13.49 -9.01
C ARG A 12 -6.64 -13.43 -7.68
N ASN A 13 -7.39 -14.48 -7.39
CA ASN A 13 -8.09 -14.63 -6.12
C ASN A 13 -7.76 -16.00 -5.54
N TRP A 14 -7.53 -16.06 -4.24
CA TRP A 14 -7.38 -17.31 -3.50
C TRP A 14 -8.37 -17.33 -2.35
N GLU A 15 -8.99 -18.49 -2.14
CA GLU A 15 -9.85 -18.76 -1.00
C GLU A 15 -9.12 -19.73 -0.08
N LEU A 16 -9.05 -19.38 1.21
CA LEU A 16 -8.47 -20.24 2.23
C LEU A 16 -9.56 -21.18 2.72
N LEU A 17 -9.51 -22.45 2.32
CA LEU A 17 -10.54 -23.41 2.72
C LEU A 17 -10.26 -23.96 4.12
N GLY A 18 -11.32 -24.04 4.92
CA GLY A 18 -11.28 -24.70 6.22
C GLY A 18 -11.51 -26.21 6.11
N PRO A 19 -11.74 -26.87 7.26
CA PRO A 19 -12.12 -28.27 7.28
C PRO A 19 -13.34 -28.53 6.37
N PHE A 20 -13.36 -29.69 5.70
CA PHE A 20 -14.37 -30.00 4.68
C PHE A 20 -15.83 -29.93 5.16
N TRP A 21 -16.06 -30.04 6.47
CA TRP A 21 -17.40 -29.94 7.08
C TRP A 21 -17.86 -28.49 7.32
N HIS A 22 -17.00 -27.49 7.21
CA HIS A 22 -17.35 -26.09 7.50
C HIS A 22 -18.09 -25.41 6.34
N GLY A 23 -17.93 -25.89 5.09
CA GLY A 23 -18.64 -25.41 3.91
C GLY A 23 -18.37 -23.96 3.49
N GLN A 24 -17.55 -23.22 4.24
CA GLN A 24 -17.18 -21.82 4.01
C GLN A 24 -15.65 -21.64 4.00
N TYR A 25 -15.17 -20.63 3.27
CA TYR A 25 -13.77 -20.23 3.29
C TYR A 25 -13.44 -19.48 4.60
N LEU A 26 -12.25 -19.75 5.16
CA LEU A 26 -11.66 -19.11 6.35
C LEU A 26 -10.95 -17.79 6.02
N GLY A 27 -11.02 -17.35 4.76
CA GLY A 27 -10.50 -16.07 4.29
C GLY A 27 -10.35 -16.06 2.79
N ARG A 28 -10.08 -14.89 2.24
CA ARG A 28 -9.83 -14.67 0.83
C ARG A 28 -8.72 -13.63 0.64
N THR A 29 -7.80 -13.92 -0.26
CA THR A 29 -6.80 -12.95 -0.74
C THR A 29 -7.12 -12.61 -2.19
N GLU A 30 -7.40 -11.35 -2.46
CA GLU A 30 -7.38 -10.82 -3.82
C GLU A 30 -6.00 -10.23 -4.07
N PHE A 31 -5.34 -10.69 -5.13
CA PHE A 31 -4.04 -10.19 -5.53
C PHE A 31 -4.13 -9.51 -6.88
N SER A 32 -3.48 -8.36 -6.97
CA SER A 32 -3.29 -7.66 -8.23
C SER A 32 -1.87 -7.14 -8.35
N ILE A 33 -1.39 -7.16 -9.58
CA ILE A 33 -0.22 -6.40 -9.99
C ILE A 33 -0.75 -5.09 -10.57
N VAL A 34 -0.21 -3.97 -10.13
CA VAL A 34 -0.60 -2.63 -10.58
C VAL A 34 0.68 -1.87 -10.97
N VAL A 35 0.67 -1.23 -12.12
CA VAL A 35 1.68 -0.24 -12.48
C VAL A 35 1.08 1.13 -12.18
N GLU A 36 1.65 1.82 -11.19
CA GLU A 36 1.17 3.12 -10.72
C GLU A 36 2.03 4.22 -11.33
N ARG A 37 1.37 5.21 -11.94
CA ARG A 37 1.99 6.46 -12.38
C ARG A 37 1.77 7.56 -11.35
N VAL A 38 2.85 8.25 -10.97
CA VAL A 38 2.84 9.33 -9.97
C VAL A 38 2.81 10.69 -10.68
N ASP A 39 1.61 11.26 -10.80
CA ASP A 39 1.43 12.53 -11.53
C ASP A 39 1.77 13.76 -10.67
N CYS A 40 1.73 13.60 -9.34
CA CYS A 40 2.07 14.67 -8.40
C CYS A 40 3.55 14.78 -8.06
N LEU A 41 4.42 13.94 -8.63
CA LEU A 41 5.85 13.96 -8.33
C LEU A 41 6.49 15.26 -8.88
N PRO A 42 7.13 16.10 -8.02
CA PRO A 42 7.78 17.33 -8.44
C PRO A 42 8.86 17.11 -9.49
N GLU A 43 9.18 18.18 -10.23
CA GLU A 43 10.34 18.19 -11.11
C GLU A 43 11.62 18.04 -10.27
N GLY A 44 12.58 17.25 -10.78
CA GLY A 44 13.83 16.93 -10.07
C GLY A 44 13.74 15.68 -9.18
N MET A 45 12.54 15.19 -8.85
CA MET A 45 12.37 13.94 -8.14
C MET A 45 12.19 12.75 -9.09
N SER A 46 12.48 11.56 -8.59
CA SER A 46 12.41 10.29 -9.32
C SER A 46 12.05 9.17 -8.36
N CYS A 47 11.10 8.30 -8.72
CA CYS A 47 10.83 7.09 -7.95
C CYS A 47 12.05 6.15 -7.91
N LEU A 48 13.00 6.26 -8.84
CA LEU A 48 14.22 5.44 -8.79
C LEU A 48 15.19 5.91 -7.70
N ASN A 49 15.01 7.11 -7.15
CA ASN A 49 15.71 7.56 -5.96
C ASN A 49 15.02 6.96 -4.71
N PRO A 50 15.74 6.18 -3.89
CA PRO A 50 15.20 5.55 -2.68
C PRO A 50 14.46 6.48 -1.71
N ASP A 51 14.99 7.67 -1.44
CA ASP A 51 14.43 8.62 -0.47
C ASP A 51 13.11 9.21 -1.03
N HIS A 52 13.14 9.60 -2.31
CA HIS A 52 11.95 10.08 -3.02
C HIS A 52 10.87 9.00 -3.09
N PHE A 53 11.26 7.75 -3.31
CA PHE A 53 10.32 6.63 -3.43
C PHE A 53 9.58 6.35 -2.12
N GLU A 54 10.27 6.48 -0.98
CA GLU A 54 9.65 6.37 0.33
C GLU A 54 8.56 7.43 0.52
N GLN A 55 8.84 8.68 0.15
CA GLN A 55 7.85 9.76 0.19
C GLN A 55 6.66 9.47 -0.74
N VAL A 56 6.90 8.91 -1.92
CA VAL A 56 5.83 8.46 -2.84
C VAL A 56 4.95 7.39 -2.21
N ILE A 57 5.53 6.40 -1.53
CA ILE A 57 4.78 5.35 -0.83
C ILE A 57 3.91 5.95 0.29
N LEU A 58 4.46 6.89 1.08
CA LEU A 58 3.70 7.56 2.13
C LEU A 58 2.55 8.38 1.55
N ARG A 59 2.79 9.08 0.44
CA ARG A 59 1.74 9.84 -0.25
C ARG A 59 0.64 8.93 -0.79
N PHE A 60 1.01 7.77 -1.35
CA PHE A 60 0.07 6.74 -1.78
C PHE A 60 -0.77 6.20 -0.62
N LEU A 61 -0.13 5.90 0.52
CA LEU A 61 -0.82 5.40 1.71
C LEU A 61 -1.76 6.45 2.31
N PHE A 62 -1.37 7.73 2.27
CA PHE A 62 -2.19 8.84 2.74
C PHE A 62 -3.45 9.02 1.87
N ASP A 63 -3.29 8.96 0.53
CA ASP A 63 -4.40 8.99 -0.44
C ASP A 63 -5.41 7.87 -0.14
N LYS A 64 -4.93 6.65 0.14
CA LYS A 64 -5.77 5.47 0.47
C LYS A 64 -6.23 5.41 1.93
N GLY A 65 -5.92 6.42 2.73
CA GLY A 65 -6.22 6.51 4.15
C GLY A 65 -6.91 7.84 4.47
N PRO A 66 -6.23 8.79 5.14
CA PRO A 66 -6.83 10.06 5.56
C PRO A 66 -7.52 10.89 4.45
N ASP A 67 -7.03 10.84 3.21
CA ASP A 67 -7.63 11.59 2.10
C ASP A 67 -8.89 10.92 1.50
N SER A 68 -9.16 9.68 1.91
CA SER A 68 -10.37 8.92 1.57
C SER A 68 -11.20 8.65 2.83
N PRO A 69 -11.80 9.69 3.45
CA PRO A 69 -12.33 9.59 4.80
C PRO A 69 -13.65 8.80 4.91
N ASP A 70 -14.30 8.54 3.78
CA ASP A 70 -15.44 7.62 3.65
C ASP A 70 -15.04 6.14 3.78
N LEU A 71 -13.74 5.84 3.71
CA LEU A 71 -13.21 4.51 3.99
C LEU A 71 -13.00 4.30 5.50
N ILE A 72 -12.99 3.03 5.89
CA ILE A 72 -12.61 2.62 7.25
C ILE A 72 -11.22 3.17 7.56
N LYS A 73 -11.04 3.74 8.75
CA LYS A 73 -9.77 4.26 9.24
C LYS A 73 -8.71 3.17 9.25
N LYS A 74 -7.51 3.49 8.80
CA LYS A 74 -6.37 2.59 8.71
C LYS A 74 -5.15 3.17 9.41
N ILE A 75 -4.33 2.28 9.95
CA ILE A 75 -2.95 2.56 10.36
C ILE A 75 -2.01 2.08 9.26
N ALA A 76 -0.99 2.88 8.94
CA ALA A 76 -0.07 2.61 7.84
C ALA A 76 1.20 3.49 7.95
N PRO A 77 2.34 3.05 7.41
CA PRO A 77 2.62 1.67 7.05
C PRO A 77 2.82 0.80 8.30
N VAL A 78 2.41 -0.46 8.25
CA VAL A 78 2.70 -1.47 9.28
C VAL A 78 3.63 -2.53 8.68
N ASN A 79 4.47 -3.17 9.50
CA ASN A 79 5.39 -4.24 9.06
C ASN A 79 6.28 -3.81 7.89
N TRP A 80 6.80 -2.59 7.95
CA TRP A 80 7.69 -2.06 6.93
C TRP A 80 9.00 -2.84 6.87
N GLN A 81 9.35 -3.33 5.70
CA GLN A 81 10.58 -4.08 5.44
C GLN A 81 11.10 -3.80 4.05
N VAL A 82 12.41 -3.78 3.88
CA VAL A 82 13.06 -3.71 2.57
C VAL A 82 13.67 -5.07 2.24
N LYS A 83 13.27 -5.64 1.10
CA LYS A 83 13.79 -6.91 0.60
C LYS A 83 14.45 -6.73 -0.75
N GLN A 84 15.59 -7.38 -0.93
CA GLN A 84 16.24 -7.42 -2.24
C GLN A 84 15.62 -8.53 -3.09
N ILE A 85 15.00 -8.19 -4.23
CA ILE A 85 14.44 -9.16 -5.18
C ILE A 85 15.05 -8.90 -6.54
N GLY A 86 15.97 -9.79 -6.95
CA GLY A 86 16.86 -9.52 -8.07
C GLY A 86 17.81 -8.36 -7.74
N ASN A 87 17.97 -7.42 -8.67
CA ASN A 87 18.89 -6.28 -8.53
C ASN A 87 18.24 -4.99 -8.01
N GLN A 88 16.98 -5.06 -7.56
CA GLN A 88 16.24 -3.89 -7.11
C GLN A 88 15.65 -4.12 -5.70
N PRO A 89 15.65 -3.09 -4.83
CA PRO A 89 14.95 -3.16 -3.56
C PRO A 89 13.43 -3.14 -3.76
N TRP A 90 12.75 -3.89 -2.90
CA TRP A 90 11.31 -3.93 -2.77
C TRP A 90 10.94 -3.51 -1.36
N VAL A 91 9.99 -2.59 -1.27
CA VAL A 91 9.43 -2.16 0.02
C VAL A 91 8.16 -2.95 0.27
N LEU A 92 8.16 -3.73 1.35
CA LEU A 92 7.03 -4.49 1.83
C LEU A 92 6.41 -3.73 2.99
N PHE A 93 5.09 -3.55 2.96
CA PHE A 93 4.36 -2.84 4.00
C PHE A 93 2.88 -3.20 3.99
N GLU A 94 2.16 -2.84 5.04
CA GLU A 94 0.76 -3.14 5.21
C GLU A 94 -0.06 -1.92 5.60
N GLN A 95 -1.36 -1.96 5.27
CA GLN A 95 -2.38 -1.11 5.86
C GLN A 95 -3.31 -1.99 6.68
N ARG A 96 -3.41 -1.71 7.98
CA ARG A 96 -4.28 -2.42 8.91
C ARG A 96 -5.47 -1.53 9.28
N VAL A 97 -6.62 -2.13 9.57
CA VAL A 97 -7.77 -1.38 10.09
C VAL A 97 -7.39 -0.79 11.46
N TRP A 98 -7.69 0.48 11.69
CA TRP A 98 -7.60 1.06 13.02
C TRP A 98 -8.73 0.49 13.87
N VAL A 99 -8.37 -0.21 14.92
CA VAL A 99 -9.30 -0.83 15.86
C VAL A 99 -9.14 -0.13 17.20
N LYS A 100 -10.24 0.35 17.76
CA LYS A 100 -10.22 1.02 19.07
C LYS A 100 -9.78 0.03 20.15
N GLU A 101 -9.02 0.51 21.14
CA GLU A 101 -8.66 -0.28 22.31
C GLU A 101 -9.89 -0.94 22.95
N GLY A 102 -9.77 -2.23 23.28
CA GLY A 102 -10.83 -3.02 23.91
C GLY A 102 -11.74 -3.79 22.95
N VAL A 103 -11.56 -3.69 21.63
CA VAL A 103 -12.19 -4.61 20.69
C VAL A 103 -11.51 -5.98 20.82
N PRO A 104 -12.27 -7.09 20.97
CA PRO A 104 -11.68 -8.42 21.09
C PRO A 104 -10.89 -8.82 19.84
N ASP A 105 -9.77 -9.53 20.01
CA ASP A 105 -8.96 -10.09 18.91
C ASP A 105 -9.77 -10.98 17.94
N ARG A 106 -10.94 -11.45 18.38
CA ARG A 106 -11.89 -12.24 17.59
C ARG A 106 -12.81 -11.41 16.69
N ASP A 107 -12.56 -10.11 16.52
CA ASP A 107 -13.29 -9.33 15.54
C ASP A 107 -12.76 -9.61 14.13
N ILE A 108 -13.66 -9.96 13.21
CA ILE A 108 -13.34 -10.22 11.80
C ILE A 108 -12.69 -9.02 11.11
N THR A 109 -12.94 -7.79 11.59
CA THR A 109 -12.33 -6.57 11.07
C THR A 109 -10.82 -6.52 11.28
N VAL A 110 -10.31 -7.13 12.36
CA VAL A 110 -8.87 -7.25 12.65
C VAL A 110 -8.18 -8.16 11.61
N ALA A 111 -8.91 -9.16 11.12
CA ALA A 111 -8.40 -10.10 10.14
C ALA A 111 -8.33 -9.51 8.71
N ASN A 112 -8.98 -8.36 8.48
CA ASN A 112 -8.95 -7.66 7.20
C ASN A 112 -7.77 -6.69 7.14
N PHE A 113 -6.95 -6.80 6.09
CA PHE A 113 -5.82 -5.91 5.88
C PHE A 113 -5.45 -5.82 4.41
N ARG A 114 -4.59 -4.86 4.08
CA ARG A 114 -3.91 -4.85 2.80
C ARG A 114 -2.42 -5.02 3.03
N ALA A 115 -1.78 -5.85 2.23
CA ALA A 115 -0.34 -5.94 2.17
C ALA A 115 0.13 -5.53 0.79
N TYR A 116 1.29 -4.90 0.75
CA TYR A 116 1.88 -4.36 -0.45
C TYR A 116 3.32 -4.81 -0.57
N ALA A 117 3.77 -5.00 -1.80
CA ALA A 117 5.18 -4.96 -2.14
C ALA A 117 5.37 -4.01 -3.32
N ALA A 118 6.21 -3.00 -3.15
CA ALA A 118 6.40 -1.92 -4.13
C ALA A 118 7.85 -1.82 -4.57
N THR A 119 8.07 -1.53 -5.84
CA THR A 119 9.40 -1.23 -6.37
C THR A 119 9.31 -0.22 -7.51
N ALA A 120 10.25 0.71 -7.57
CA ALA A 120 10.32 1.68 -8.65
C ALA A 120 10.74 1.02 -9.96
N ILE A 121 10.12 1.43 -11.06
CA ILE A 121 10.42 0.92 -12.40
C ILE A 121 10.84 2.03 -13.38
N ASP A 122 10.56 3.29 -13.06
CA ASP A 122 10.97 4.48 -13.81
C ASP A 122 10.85 5.74 -12.92
N ASP A 123 11.19 6.92 -13.42
CA ASP A 123 11.15 8.19 -12.68
C ASP A 123 9.77 8.53 -12.11
N ARG A 124 8.70 8.16 -12.82
CA ARG A 124 7.31 8.44 -12.41
C ARG A 124 6.46 7.18 -12.24
N TYR A 125 7.08 6.01 -12.26
CA TYR A 125 6.35 4.75 -12.25
C TYR A 125 6.90 3.79 -11.21
N PHE A 126 5.99 3.11 -10.52
CA PHE A 126 6.33 1.99 -9.67
C PHE A 126 5.39 0.82 -9.90
N LEU A 127 5.91 -0.37 -9.66
CA LEU A 127 5.15 -1.61 -9.64
C LEU A 127 4.68 -1.86 -8.22
N LEU A 128 3.40 -2.17 -8.07
CA LEU A 128 2.76 -2.47 -6.80
C LEU A 128 2.08 -3.83 -6.88
N LEU A 129 2.45 -4.71 -5.95
CA LEU A 129 1.72 -5.93 -5.67
C LEU A 129 0.74 -5.64 -4.54
N ASP A 130 -0.55 -5.56 -4.86
CA ASP A 130 -1.62 -5.32 -3.87
C ASP A 130 -2.26 -6.66 -3.49
N PHE A 131 -2.15 -7.00 -2.20
CA PHE A 131 -2.81 -8.13 -1.58
C PHE A 131 -3.92 -7.61 -0.67
N ARG A 132 -5.15 -7.68 -1.15
CA ARG A 132 -6.34 -7.36 -0.36
C ARG A 132 -6.82 -8.61 0.36
N ASN A 133 -6.64 -8.61 1.68
CA ASN A 133 -6.90 -9.75 2.53
C ASN A 133 -8.22 -9.56 3.29
N PHE A 134 -9.10 -10.53 3.14
CA PHE A 134 -10.38 -10.63 3.82
C PHE A 134 -10.34 -11.85 4.74
N GLY A 135 -10.09 -11.63 6.01
CA GLY A 135 -9.87 -12.71 6.96
C GLY A 135 -11.14 -13.20 7.64
N TYR A 136 -10.97 -14.24 8.44
CA TYR A 136 -11.97 -14.80 9.34
C TYR A 136 -11.41 -14.94 10.75
N THR A 137 -12.25 -15.37 11.69
CA THR A 137 -11.84 -15.61 13.08
C THR A 137 -11.49 -17.08 13.29
N PRO A 138 -10.42 -17.44 14.01
CA PRO A 138 -9.47 -16.57 14.70
C PRO A 138 -8.57 -15.77 13.75
N SER A 139 -8.42 -14.47 14.05
CA SER A 139 -7.78 -13.49 13.16
C SER A 139 -6.28 -13.75 13.00
N ASP A 140 -5.60 -14.17 14.06
CA ASP A 140 -4.18 -14.57 14.08
C ASP A 140 -3.87 -15.70 13.09
N ILE A 141 -4.67 -16.76 13.12
CA ILE A 141 -4.53 -17.90 12.21
C ILE A 141 -4.79 -17.46 10.76
N SER A 142 -5.83 -16.66 10.54
CA SER A 142 -6.20 -16.16 9.22
C SER A 142 -5.09 -15.27 8.63
N ILE A 143 -4.57 -14.33 9.43
CA ILE A 143 -3.46 -13.43 9.06
C ILE A 143 -2.20 -14.23 8.76
N ALA A 144 -1.84 -15.22 9.58
CA ALA A 144 -0.64 -16.04 9.36
C ALA A 144 -0.69 -16.78 8.01
N ASN A 145 -1.83 -17.37 7.67
CA ASN A 145 -2.00 -18.06 6.38
C ASN A 145 -1.99 -17.10 5.18
N MET A 146 -2.63 -15.94 5.30
CA MET A 146 -2.61 -14.93 4.24
C MET A 146 -1.21 -14.34 4.04
N ASN A 147 -0.46 -14.13 5.12
CA ASN A 147 0.95 -13.73 5.04
C ASN A 147 1.83 -14.81 4.42
N ALA A 148 1.62 -16.09 4.77
CA ALA A 148 2.35 -17.19 4.14
C ALA A 148 2.10 -17.26 2.62
N LEU A 149 0.85 -17.07 2.17
CA LEU A 149 0.53 -16.97 0.75
C LEU A 149 1.22 -15.77 0.09
N LYS A 150 1.14 -14.58 0.71
CA LYS A 150 1.80 -13.36 0.25
C LYS A 150 3.30 -13.59 0.08
N ASP A 151 3.96 -14.16 1.08
CA ASP A 151 5.40 -14.43 1.07
C ASP A 151 5.76 -15.44 -0.03
N GLN A 152 4.98 -16.51 -0.21
CA GLN A 152 5.17 -17.45 -1.33
C GLN A 152 5.07 -16.78 -2.70
N VAL A 153 4.09 -15.89 -2.88
CA VAL A 153 3.95 -15.13 -4.14
C VAL A 153 5.18 -14.25 -4.32
N ILE A 154 5.56 -13.44 -3.33
CA ILE A 154 6.72 -12.54 -3.41
C ILE A 154 8.01 -13.32 -3.71
N ASP A 155 8.22 -14.46 -3.06
CA ASP A 155 9.41 -15.30 -3.23
C ASP A 155 9.45 -16.00 -4.60
N SER A 156 8.30 -16.16 -5.26
CA SER A 156 8.21 -16.74 -6.60
C SER A 156 8.52 -15.73 -7.71
N ILE A 157 8.59 -14.44 -7.40
CA ILE A 157 8.74 -13.38 -8.41
C ILE A 157 10.13 -13.42 -9.02
N ARG A 158 10.12 -13.49 -10.36
CA ARG A 158 11.31 -13.31 -11.18
C ARG A 158 11.04 -12.12 -12.07
N TRP A 159 11.87 -11.10 -11.93
CA TRP A 159 11.72 -9.87 -12.68
C TRP A 159 13.08 -9.20 -12.85
N GLN A 160 13.16 -8.29 -13.80
CA GLN A 160 14.30 -7.42 -14.01
C GLN A 160 13.83 -6.13 -14.67
N LEU A 161 14.53 -5.03 -14.40
CA LEU A 161 14.36 -3.78 -15.14
C LEU A 161 14.83 -3.97 -16.59
N SER A 162 14.22 -3.23 -17.51
CA SER A 162 14.74 -3.11 -18.88
C SER A 162 16.09 -2.40 -18.89
N ASP A 163 16.88 -2.58 -19.95
CA ASP A 163 18.20 -1.93 -20.08
C ASP A 163 18.10 -0.40 -19.94
N ALA A 164 17.05 0.21 -20.50
CA ALA A 164 16.79 1.63 -20.37
C ALA A 164 16.56 2.05 -18.91
N ALA A 165 15.72 1.31 -18.17
CA ALA A 165 15.45 1.60 -16.77
C ALA A 165 16.67 1.32 -15.87
N GLN A 166 17.49 0.31 -16.20
CA GLN A 166 18.75 0.05 -15.49
C GLN A 166 19.76 1.20 -15.69
N ASN A 167 19.89 1.70 -16.92
CA ASN A 167 20.73 2.87 -17.20
C ASN A 167 20.24 4.09 -16.44
N ARG A 168 18.92 4.33 -16.45
CA ARG A 168 18.33 5.45 -15.70
C ARG A 168 18.55 5.34 -14.20
N LEU A 169 18.37 4.15 -13.63
CA LEU A 169 18.66 3.89 -12.22
C LEU A 169 20.13 4.19 -11.88
N LYS A 170 21.07 3.90 -12.78
CA LYS A 170 22.48 4.22 -12.58
C LYS A 170 22.70 5.73 -12.55
N GLU A 171 22.15 6.47 -13.51
CA GLU A 171 22.22 7.94 -13.54
C GLU A 171 21.67 8.56 -12.24
N VAL A 172 20.52 8.07 -11.78
CA VAL A 172 19.89 8.52 -10.53
C VAL A 172 20.77 8.21 -9.33
N LYS A 173 21.40 7.04 -9.27
CA LYS A 173 22.36 6.71 -8.20
C LYS A 173 23.61 7.58 -8.24
N ASP A 174 24.08 7.96 -9.43
CA ASP A 174 25.23 8.86 -9.57
C ASP A 174 24.89 10.29 -9.09
N LEU A 175 23.63 10.73 -9.27
CA LEU A 175 23.13 12.02 -8.76
C LEU A 175 22.90 12.02 -7.25
N TRP A 176 22.41 10.92 -6.69
CA TRP A 176 22.10 10.76 -5.26
C TRP A 176 22.71 9.48 -4.67
N PRO A 177 24.05 9.44 -4.47
CA PRO A 177 24.75 8.22 -4.07
C PRO A 177 24.41 7.75 -2.64
N ASP A 178 23.97 8.68 -1.78
CA ASP A 178 23.68 8.41 -0.37
C ASP A 178 22.20 8.07 -0.10
N ALA A 179 21.33 8.19 -1.11
CA ALA A 179 19.90 7.94 -0.97
C ALA A 179 19.62 6.48 -0.63
N LYS A 180 18.77 6.24 0.38
CA LYS A 180 18.49 4.89 0.90
C LYS A 180 17.08 4.79 1.49
N LEU A 181 16.45 3.65 1.23
CA LEU A 181 15.20 3.29 1.90
C LEU A 181 15.45 3.05 3.39
N SER A 182 14.53 3.54 4.22
CA SER A 182 14.46 3.18 5.63
C SER A 182 14.28 1.67 5.75
N GLN A 183 15.11 1.01 6.57
CA GLN A 183 15.00 -0.44 6.79
C GLN A 183 13.79 -0.81 7.64
N HIS A 184 13.41 0.09 8.54
CA HIS A 184 12.26 -0.04 9.44
C HIS A 184 11.53 1.30 9.47
N ARG A 185 10.21 1.24 9.62
CA ARG A 185 9.36 2.41 9.79
C ARG A 185 8.20 2.09 10.72
N GLU A 186 7.93 3.00 11.64
CA GLU A 186 6.72 2.96 12.46
C GLU A 186 5.50 3.47 11.67
N PRO A 187 4.29 3.06 12.05
CA PRO A 187 3.07 3.62 11.47
C PRO A 187 3.00 5.13 11.66
N GLU A 188 2.44 5.83 10.68
CA GLU A 188 2.25 7.27 10.75
C GLU A 188 1.06 7.62 11.67
N ASP A 189 1.22 8.66 12.50
CA ASP A 189 0.21 9.15 13.44
C ASP A 189 -0.84 10.06 12.76
N TRP A 190 -1.38 9.61 11.62
CA TRP A 190 -2.36 10.40 10.88
C TRP A 190 -3.69 10.51 11.61
N VAL A 191 -4.17 11.74 11.72
CA VAL A 191 -5.49 12.06 12.25
C VAL A 191 -6.44 12.25 11.06
N TYR A 192 -7.43 11.36 10.99
CA TYR A 192 -8.46 11.38 9.94
C TYR A 192 -9.37 12.60 10.08
N PRO A 193 -9.81 13.22 8.97
CA PRO A 193 -10.65 14.40 9.02
C PRO A 193 -12.06 14.09 9.55
N GLU A 194 -12.73 15.12 10.05
CA GLU A 194 -14.16 15.07 10.32
C GLU A 194 -14.91 15.40 9.02
N TRP A 195 -15.88 14.58 8.66
CA TRP A 195 -16.61 14.71 7.41
C TRP A 195 -18.07 14.28 7.56
N ARG A 196 -18.88 14.62 6.57
CA ARG A 196 -20.27 14.17 6.43
C ARG A 196 -20.59 13.88 4.97
N ASP A 197 -21.64 13.09 4.75
CA ASP A 197 -22.24 12.96 3.43
C ASP A 197 -22.75 14.33 2.96
N GLY A 198 -22.47 14.65 1.70
CA GLY A 198 -22.99 15.86 1.07
C GLY A 198 -24.43 15.74 0.62
N ASP A 199 -25.12 16.86 0.64
CA ASP A 199 -26.48 17.00 0.14
C ASP A 199 -26.46 17.24 -1.38
N LYS A 200 -26.71 16.16 -2.14
CA LYS A 200 -26.79 16.23 -3.61
C LYS A 200 -27.86 17.21 -4.10
N GLN A 201 -28.94 17.45 -3.34
CA GLN A 201 -29.99 18.39 -3.73
C GLN A 201 -29.51 19.85 -3.66
N LYS A 202 -28.47 20.11 -2.87
CA LYS A 202 -27.81 21.43 -2.76
C LYS A 202 -26.57 21.55 -3.66
N GLY A 203 -26.28 20.55 -4.48
CA GLY A 203 -25.09 20.52 -5.33
C GLY A 203 -23.79 20.26 -4.57
N GLU A 204 -23.85 19.74 -3.34
CA GLU A 204 -22.66 19.39 -2.57
C GLU A 204 -21.97 18.12 -3.12
N PRO A 205 -20.64 18.02 -3.02
CA PRO A 205 -19.92 16.79 -3.35
C PRO A 205 -20.30 15.66 -2.38
N HIS A 206 -20.07 14.40 -2.77
CA HIS A 206 -20.38 13.23 -1.92
C HIS A 206 -19.81 13.33 -0.50
N ILE A 207 -18.60 13.86 -0.37
CA ILE A 207 -17.90 14.03 0.90
C ILE A 207 -17.71 15.53 1.15
N VAL A 208 -18.25 16.02 2.27
CA VAL A 208 -17.99 17.38 2.75
C VAL A 208 -17.10 17.29 3.99
N ILE A 209 -15.87 17.80 3.84
CA ILE A 209 -14.91 17.89 4.96
C ILE A 209 -15.32 19.04 5.87
N LEU A 210 -15.61 18.72 7.12
CA LEU A 210 -15.95 19.69 8.17
C LEU A 210 -14.67 20.25 8.81
N LYS A 211 -13.69 19.39 9.04
CA LYS A 211 -12.40 19.75 9.63
C LYS A 211 -11.28 18.90 9.06
N ARG A 212 -10.29 19.56 8.45
CA ARG A 212 -9.02 18.92 8.09
C ARG A 212 -8.16 18.74 9.34
N ASN A 213 -7.56 17.57 9.47
CA ASN A 213 -6.67 17.25 10.57
C ASN A 213 -5.23 17.12 10.04
N THR A 214 -4.69 15.92 9.82
CA THR A 214 -3.32 15.79 9.28
C THR A 214 -3.25 16.21 7.80
N PRO A 215 -2.30 17.09 7.41
CA PRO A 215 -2.10 17.43 6.00
C PRO A 215 -1.44 16.27 5.23
N PRO A 216 -1.57 16.24 3.90
CA PRO A 216 -0.85 15.27 3.08
C PRO A 216 0.67 15.39 3.24
N PRO A 217 1.44 14.28 3.25
CA PRO A 217 2.90 14.31 3.30
C PRO A 217 3.47 15.15 2.15
N GLU A 218 4.37 16.07 2.47
CA GLU A 218 5.02 16.93 1.49
C GLU A 218 6.17 16.19 0.80
N PHE A 219 6.48 16.62 -0.42
CA PHE A 219 7.64 16.13 -1.14
C PHE A 219 8.85 17.03 -0.83
N GLU A 220 9.89 16.44 -0.24
CA GLU A 220 11.17 17.08 0.04
C GLU A 220 12.15 16.74 -1.10
N ILE A 221 12.67 17.79 -1.76
CA ILE A 221 13.60 17.73 -2.90
C ILE A 221 15.04 17.82 -2.42
#